data_AF-A0AB34KFV8-F1
#
_entry.id   AF-A0AB34KFV8-F1
#
_cell.length_a   1.000
_cell.length_b   1.000
_cell.length_c   1.000
_cell.angle_alpha   90.00
_cell.angle_beta   90.00
_cell.angle_gamma   90.00
#
_symmetry.space_group_name_H-M   'P 1'
#
loop_
_entity.id
_entity.type
_entity.pdbx_description
1 polymer ?
#
loop_
_entity_poly.entity_id
_entity_poly.type
_entity_poly.pdbx_seq_one_letter_code
_entity_poly.pdbx_strand_id
1 'polypeptide(L)'
;MATHSPTHVLDDYYLAIALLITVAYQLIGFTIAFTFKFDKITDFMGGSNFVILAIITLSMGGSTHARQIVTSIFLMLWAARLAGFLLFRILKTGKDDRFDDKRDKFLPFLGFWVFQMLWVWTVSLPVTILNSPNVLRVQQPSFGKATDIIGIIIWALAFGLETISDAQKYRFKQGPGKEPGAVCDVGFFKFSRHPNYFAEIMTQVSIYIIAVTPASYGALPSGSGAYAALYASCVGFILLTSLLLFLSGLPLQERPGAKKRYEKGIGWPQYEKYLHDTSILIPMPQAIWRNLPVIVKRTIGCEWPMYVFDPAKHADQSKVHNREAEEGRHESNGDDRNSSEPLN
;
A
#
# COMPACT_ATOMS: atom_id res chain seq x y z
N MET A 1 -14.63 17.70 -26.78
CA MET A 1 -14.23 17.59 -28.20
C MET A 1 -12.74 17.24 -28.22
N ALA A 2 -12.33 16.13 -28.84
CA ALA A 2 -10.92 15.72 -28.83
C ALA A 2 -10.02 16.84 -29.39
N THR A 3 -8.86 17.08 -28.78
CA THR A 3 -7.91 18.12 -29.24
C THR A 3 -7.17 17.66 -30.49
N HIS A 4 -6.96 16.36 -30.62
CA HIS A 4 -6.50 15.66 -31.82
C HIS A 4 -6.96 14.20 -31.77
N SER A 5 -6.84 13.48 -32.90
CA SER A 5 -7.08 12.04 -32.92
C SER A 5 -6.12 11.30 -31.96
N PRO A 6 -6.55 10.21 -31.30
CA PRO A 6 -5.65 9.37 -30.51
C PRO A 6 -4.47 8.89 -31.36
N THR A 7 -3.25 9.09 -30.88
CA THR A 7 -2.05 8.72 -31.62
C THR A 7 -1.80 7.22 -31.49
N HIS A 8 -1.77 6.49 -32.61
CA HIS A 8 -1.22 5.13 -32.62
C HIS A 8 0.30 5.19 -32.51
N VAL A 9 0.91 4.36 -31.66
CA VAL A 9 2.37 4.33 -31.47
C VAL A 9 2.93 2.94 -31.74
N LEU A 10 2.80 2.02 -30.77
CA LEU A 10 3.26 0.62 -30.91
C LEU A 10 2.10 -0.38 -30.91
N ASP A 11 1.03 -0.05 -30.19
CA ASP A 11 -0.19 -0.82 -30.08
C ASP A 11 -1.38 0.11 -29.78
N ASP A 12 -2.59 -0.33 -30.09
CA ASP A 12 -3.82 0.43 -29.88
C ASP A 12 -4.34 0.45 -28.42
N TYR A 13 -3.59 -0.13 -27.48
CA TYR A 13 -3.90 -0.17 -26.04
C TYR A 13 -2.90 0.61 -25.18
N TYR A 14 -1.85 1.17 -25.80
CA TYR A 14 -0.72 1.82 -25.12
C TYR A 14 0.07 0.91 -24.17
N LEU A 15 -0.08 -0.41 -24.29
CA LEU A 15 0.54 -1.38 -23.38
C LEU A 15 2.05 -1.43 -23.57
N ALA A 16 2.52 -1.54 -24.81
CA ALA A 16 3.93 -1.66 -25.14
C ALA A 16 4.67 -0.36 -24.85
N ILE A 17 4.10 0.79 -25.23
CA ILE A 17 4.74 2.09 -24.96
C ILE A 17 4.80 2.39 -23.46
N ALA A 18 3.74 2.09 -22.69
CA ALA A 18 3.75 2.23 -21.23
C ALA A 18 4.79 1.31 -20.57
N LEU A 19 4.96 0.09 -21.08
CA LEU A 19 5.98 -0.84 -20.60
C LEU A 19 7.39 -0.32 -20.89
N LEU A 20 7.66 0.14 -22.10
CA LEU A 20 8.97 0.68 -22.48
C LEU A 20 9.35 1.92 -21.68
N ILE A 21 8.39 2.84 -21.47
CA ILE A 21 8.61 4.03 -20.62
C ILE A 21 8.92 3.59 -19.19
N THR A 22 8.15 2.65 -18.65
CA THR A 22 8.37 2.10 -17.30
C THR A 22 9.76 1.49 -17.19
N VAL A 23 10.15 0.62 -18.14
CA VAL A 23 11.45 -0.05 -18.14
C VAL A 23 12.58 0.97 -18.24
N ALA A 24 12.51 1.91 -19.19
CA ALA A 24 13.54 2.93 -19.36
C ALA A 24 13.68 3.80 -18.10
N TYR A 25 12.57 4.30 -17.56
CA TYR A 25 12.56 5.16 -16.39
C TYR A 25 13.10 4.45 -15.14
N GLN A 26 12.67 3.21 -14.90
CA GLN A 26 13.11 2.41 -13.76
C GLN A 26 14.57 1.97 -13.90
N LEU A 27 15.05 1.67 -15.11
CA LEU A 27 16.46 1.34 -15.33
C LEU A 27 17.39 2.55 -15.15
N ILE A 28 16.96 3.75 -15.52
CA ILE A 28 17.67 4.99 -15.19
C ILE A 28 17.76 5.15 -13.66
N GLY A 29 16.64 4.96 -12.95
CA GLY A 29 16.59 5.01 -11.49
C GLY A 29 17.49 3.97 -10.84
N PHE A 30 17.44 2.73 -11.32
CA PHE A 30 18.32 1.63 -10.88
C PHE A 30 19.79 1.98 -11.06
N THR A 31 20.16 2.52 -12.24
CA THR A 31 21.55 2.86 -12.55
C THR A 31 22.07 3.92 -11.59
N ILE A 32 21.28 4.96 -11.33
CA ILE A 32 21.62 6.03 -10.37
C ILE A 32 21.72 5.43 -8.95
N ALA A 33 20.68 4.72 -8.50
CA ALA A 33 20.62 4.19 -7.14
C ALA A 33 21.73 3.16 -6.86
N PHE A 34 22.06 2.31 -7.83
CA PHE A 34 23.11 1.31 -7.69
C PHE A 34 24.52 1.92 -7.71
N THR A 35 24.76 2.90 -8.59
CA THR A 35 26.07 3.57 -8.72
C THR A 35 26.38 4.41 -7.49
N PHE A 36 25.41 5.18 -7.00
CA PHE A 36 25.59 6.09 -5.87
C PHE A 36 25.23 5.48 -4.51
N LYS A 37 24.83 4.20 -4.48
CA LYS A 37 24.28 3.54 -3.28
C LYS A 37 23.17 4.37 -2.61
N PHE A 38 22.33 4.97 -3.46
CA PHE A 38 21.30 5.94 -3.07
C PHE A 38 19.91 5.31 -3.18
N ASP A 39 19.55 4.53 -2.18
CA ASP A 39 18.25 3.84 -2.01
C ASP A 39 17.07 4.80 -1.77
N LYS A 40 17.35 6.03 -1.35
CA LYS A 40 16.33 7.05 -1.05
C LYS A 40 15.46 7.44 -2.25
N ILE A 41 15.95 7.25 -3.47
CA ILE A 41 15.21 7.58 -4.70
C ILE A 41 14.28 6.47 -5.15
N THR A 42 14.46 5.24 -4.66
CA THR A 42 13.81 4.04 -5.21
C THR A 42 12.28 4.13 -5.13
N ASP A 43 11.74 4.45 -3.94
CA ASP A 43 10.30 4.62 -3.74
C ASP A 43 9.74 5.82 -4.52
N PHE A 44 10.52 6.90 -4.64
CA PHE A 44 10.13 8.09 -5.41
C PHE A 44 9.99 7.74 -6.90
N MET A 45 10.94 7.01 -7.48
CA MET A 45 10.90 6.53 -8.87
C MET A 45 9.69 5.62 -9.12
N GLY A 46 9.27 4.82 -8.15
CA GLY A 46 8.03 4.05 -8.25
C GLY A 46 6.81 4.96 -8.42
N GLY A 47 6.63 5.90 -7.49
CA GLY A 47 5.46 6.79 -7.48
C GLY A 47 5.44 7.80 -8.64
N SER A 48 6.57 8.42 -8.99
CA SER A 48 6.64 9.36 -10.12
C SER A 48 6.36 8.68 -11.46
N ASN A 49 6.69 7.40 -11.62
CA ASN A 49 6.43 6.65 -12.85
C ASN A 49 4.92 6.52 -13.13
N PHE A 50 4.09 6.28 -12.11
CA PHE A 50 2.62 6.32 -12.27
C PHE A 50 2.12 7.67 -12.81
N VAL A 51 2.67 8.78 -12.29
CA VAL A 51 2.33 10.13 -12.75
C VAL A 51 2.71 10.31 -14.22
N ILE A 52 3.93 9.89 -14.58
CA ILE A 52 4.44 9.96 -15.96
C ILE A 52 3.55 9.16 -16.92
N LEU A 53 3.18 7.93 -16.57
CA LEU A 53 2.29 7.11 -17.40
C LEU A 53 0.90 7.73 -17.56
N ALA A 54 0.33 8.28 -16.49
CA ALA A 54 -0.98 8.95 -16.56
C ALA A 54 -0.94 10.18 -17.48
N ILE A 55 0.10 11.00 -17.39
CA ILE A 55 0.28 12.19 -18.25
C ILE A 55 0.46 11.77 -19.71
N ILE A 56 1.38 10.85 -19.99
CA ILE A 56 1.72 10.45 -21.36
C ILE A 56 0.53 9.78 -22.04
N THR A 57 -0.13 8.82 -21.40
CA THR A 57 -1.28 8.12 -21.99
C THR A 57 -2.45 9.07 -22.22
N LEU A 58 -2.73 9.99 -21.29
CA LEU A 58 -3.77 11.01 -21.46
C LEU A 58 -3.46 11.96 -22.62
N SER A 59 -2.20 12.39 -22.73
CA SER A 59 -1.73 13.30 -23.79
C SER A 59 -1.81 12.64 -25.17
N MET A 60 -1.33 11.40 -25.28
CA MET A 60 -1.38 10.62 -26.52
C MET A 60 -2.81 10.31 -26.97
N GLY A 61 -3.73 10.09 -26.02
CA GLY A 61 -5.14 9.84 -26.32
C GLY A 61 -5.87 11.05 -26.90
N GLY A 62 -5.36 12.29 -26.75
CA GLY A 62 -6.01 13.50 -27.29
C GLY A 62 -7.40 13.78 -26.71
N SER A 63 -7.75 13.10 -25.62
CA SER A 63 -9.10 13.06 -25.08
C SER A 63 -9.34 14.21 -24.12
N THR A 64 -10.42 14.96 -24.38
CA THR A 64 -10.97 15.94 -23.44
C THR A 64 -12.16 15.38 -22.66
N HIS A 65 -12.40 14.08 -22.75
CA HIS A 65 -13.49 13.45 -22.03
C HIS A 65 -13.20 13.48 -20.53
N ALA A 66 -14.19 13.95 -19.76
CA ALA A 66 -14.07 14.14 -18.32
C ALA A 66 -13.62 12.86 -17.59
N ARG A 67 -14.05 11.69 -18.06
CA ARG A 67 -13.71 10.40 -17.45
C ARG A 67 -12.21 10.13 -17.46
N GLN A 68 -11.57 10.25 -18.62
CA GLN A 68 -10.13 10.08 -18.82
C GLN A 68 -9.34 11.05 -17.95
N ILE A 69 -9.75 12.32 -17.94
CA ILE A 69 -9.13 13.38 -17.11
C ILE A 69 -9.24 13.02 -15.63
N VAL A 70 -10.43 12.69 -15.13
CA VAL A 70 -10.68 12.38 -13.72
C VAL A 70 -9.88 11.15 -13.29
N THR A 71 -9.91 10.04 -14.03
CA THR A 71 -9.16 8.84 -13.68
C THR A 71 -7.65 9.06 -13.70
N SER A 72 -7.13 9.83 -14.67
CA SER A 72 -5.71 10.19 -14.69
C SER A 72 -5.35 11.07 -13.50
N ILE A 73 -6.17 12.07 -13.15
CA ILE A 73 -5.96 12.92 -11.97
C ILE A 73 -5.97 12.07 -10.69
N PHE A 74 -6.90 11.14 -10.56
CA PHE A 74 -7.00 10.25 -9.41
C PHE A 74 -5.76 9.39 -9.23
N LEU A 75 -5.25 8.80 -10.32
CA LEU A 75 -3.99 8.06 -10.30
C LEU A 75 -2.81 8.97 -9.95
N MET A 76 -2.73 10.17 -10.55
CA MET A 76 -1.64 11.13 -10.29
C MET A 76 -1.63 11.63 -8.84
N LEU A 77 -2.79 11.97 -8.28
CA LEU A 77 -2.91 12.46 -6.91
C LEU A 77 -2.52 11.38 -5.90
N TRP A 78 -3.00 10.16 -6.09
CA TRP A 78 -2.61 9.02 -5.26
C TRP A 78 -1.10 8.75 -5.35
N ALA A 79 -0.55 8.70 -6.57
CA ALA A 79 0.86 8.43 -6.79
C ALA A 79 1.78 9.53 -6.24
N ALA A 80 1.42 10.80 -6.44
CA ALA A 80 2.15 11.94 -5.90
C ALA A 80 2.14 11.95 -4.36
N ARG A 81 1.00 11.62 -3.75
CA ARG A 81 0.86 11.47 -2.29
C ARG A 81 1.75 10.35 -1.77
N LEU A 82 1.71 9.17 -2.40
CA LEU A 82 2.53 8.02 -2.02
C LEU A 82 4.03 8.33 -2.14
N ALA A 83 4.45 8.86 -3.28
CA ALA A 83 5.84 9.29 -3.52
C ALA A 83 6.29 10.34 -2.52
N GLY A 84 5.47 11.38 -2.29
CA GLY A 84 5.77 12.48 -1.39
C GLY A 84 5.89 12.02 0.07
N PHE A 85 4.98 11.16 0.53
CA PHE A 85 5.01 10.61 1.89
C PHE A 85 6.25 9.73 2.12
N LEU A 86 6.56 8.84 1.17
CA LEU A 86 7.73 7.96 1.26
C LEU A 86 9.03 8.76 1.22
N LEU A 87 9.13 9.75 0.31
CA LEU A 87 10.27 10.65 0.21
C LEU A 87 10.45 11.46 1.50
N PHE A 88 9.38 12.04 2.03
CA PHE A 88 9.43 12.76 3.29
C PHE A 88 9.90 11.88 4.46
N ARG A 89 9.39 10.64 4.54
CA ARG A 89 9.77 9.67 5.56
C ARG A 89 11.25 9.32 5.48
N ILE A 90 11.76 8.99 4.30
CA ILE A 90 13.18 8.60 4.14
C ILE A 90 14.12 9.78 4.42
N LEU A 91 13.75 11.01 4.05
CA LEU A 91 14.52 12.20 4.37
C LEU A 91 14.58 12.47 5.88
N LYS A 92 13.54 12.11 6.63
CA LYS A 92 13.49 12.24 8.09
C LYS A 92 14.17 11.09 8.85
N THR A 93 14.01 9.85 8.40
CA THR A 93 14.57 8.65 9.06
C THR A 93 16.02 8.39 8.65
N GLY A 94 16.44 8.87 7.48
CA GLY A 94 17.83 8.84 7.01
C GLY A 94 18.26 7.53 6.33
N LYS A 95 17.60 6.40 6.63
CA LYS A 95 17.91 5.06 6.12
C LYS A 95 16.65 4.22 5.85
N ASP A 96 16.72 3.31 4.88
CA ASP A 96 15.68 2.31 4.62
C ASP A 96 16.22 0.90 4.88
N ASP A 97 15.82 0.32 6.01
CA ASP A 97 16.27 -1.02 6.45
C ASP A 97 15.96 -2.13 5.42
N ARG A 98 15.02 -1.92 4.48
CA ARG A 98 14.65 -2.91 3.45
C ARG A 98 15.78 -3.19 2.45
N PHE A 99 16.70 -2.25 2.29
CA PHE A 99 17.77 -2.32 1.29
C PHE A 99 19.14 -2.64 1.87
N ASP A 100 19.27 -2.74 3.19
CA ASP A 100 20.54 -2.98 3.87
C ASP A 100 21.29 -4.21 3.35
N ASP A 101 20.58 -5.33 3.15
CA ASP A 101 21.18 -6.58 2.68
C ASP A 101 21.21 -6.73 1.14
N LYS A 102 20.62 -5.77 0.41
CA LYS A 102 20.38 -5.86 -1.03
C LYS A 102 21.17 -4.84 -1.84
N ARG A 103 21.39 -3.63 -1.33
CA ARG A 103 21.99 -2.49 -2.07
C ARG A 103 23.38 -2.78 -2.64
N ASP A 104 24.11 -3.70 -2.02
CA ASP A 104 25.47 -4.08 -2.42
C ASP A 104 25.48 -5.27 -3.40
N LYS A 105 24.33 -5.92 -3.61
CA LYS A 105 24.20 -7.08 -4.48
C LYS A 105 23.41 -6.69 -5.74
N PHE A 106 24.07 -6.76 -6.90
CA PHE A 106 23.48 -6.37 -8.18
C PHE A 106 22.15 -7.09 -8.48
N LEU A 107 22.14 -8.43 -8.45
CA LEU A 107 20.96 -9.21 -8.84
C LEU A 107 19.75 -9.04 -7.89
N PRO A 108 19.90 -9.13 -6.55
CA PRO A 108 18.79 -8.86 -5.63
C PRO A 108 18.24 -7.43 -5.72
N PHE A 109 19.11 -6.45 -5.94
CA PHE A 109 18.67 -5.07 -6.13
C PHE A 109 17.93 -4.92 -7.45
N LEU A 110 18.47 -5.43 -8.57
CA LEU A 110 17.80 -5.41 -9.87
C LEU A 110 16.44 -6.13 -9.81
N GLY A 111 16.35 -7.25 -9.12
CA GLY A 111 15.09 -7.99 -8.92
C GLY A 111 14.00 -7.15 -8.24
N PHE A 112 14.37 -6.29 -7.28
CA PHE A 112 13.43 -5.32 -6.69
C PHE A 112 12.91 -4.33 -7.74
N TRP A 113 13.80 -3.78 -8.57
CA TRP A 113 13.43 -2.81 -9.61
C TRP A 113 12.57 -3.44 -10.71
N VAL A 114 12.84 -4.68 -11.12
CA VAL A 114 12.00 -5.42 -12.06
C VAL A 114 10.61 -5.66 -11.47
N PHE A 115 10.54 -6.06 -10.21
CA PHE A 115 9.26 -6.20 -9.51
C PHE A 115 8.50 -4.86 -9.44
N GLN A 116 9.19 -3.77 -9.16
CA GLN A 116 8.63 -2.41 -9.19
C GLN A 116 8.13 -2.03 -10.58
N MET A 117 8.84 -2.37 -11.67
CA MET A 117 8.38 -2.16 -13.05
C MET A 117 7.06 -2.88 -13.31
N LEU A 118 6.99 -4.18 -12.97
CA LEU A 118 5.78 -4.99 -13.15
C LEU A 118 4.60 -4.44 -12.34
N TRP A 119 4.86 -4.01 -11.10
CA TRP A 119 3.86 -3.40 -10.25
C TRP A 119 3.32 -2.10 -10.84
N VAL A 120 4.19 -1.15 -11.23
CA VAL A 120 3.75 0.15 -11.80
C VAL A 120 2.96 -0.06 -13.09
N TRP A 121 3.48 -0.88 -13.99
CA TRP A 121 2.83 -1.13 -15.28
C TRP A 121 1.45 -1.77 -15.11
N THR A 122 1.35 -2.80 -14.26
CA THR A 122 0.10 -3.55 -14.06
C THR A 122 -0.97 -2.73 -13.33
N VAL A 123 -0.58 -1.96 -12.30
CA VAL A 123 -1.53 -1.12 -11.54
C VAL A 123 -2.02 0.08 -12.37
N SER A 124 -1.22 0.55 -13.34
CA SER A 124 -1.62 1.64 -14.25
C SER A 124 -2.61 1.22 -15.35
N LEU A 125 -2.81 -0.09 -15.57
CA LEU A 125 -3.58 -0.62 -16.71
C LEU A 125 -4.98 -0.02 -16.87
N PRO A 126 -5.81 0.20 -15.82
CA PRO A 126 -7.14 0.77 -16.00
C PRO A 126 -7.09 2.15 -16.67
N VAL A 127 -6.13 2.99 -16.30
CA VAL A 127 -5.95 4.34 -16.88
C VAL A 127 -5.32 4.24 -18.27
N THR A 128 -4.28 3.42 -18.45
CA THR A 128 -3.61 3.23 -19.74
C THR A 128 -4.58 2.77 -20.83
N ILE A 129 -5.39 1.75 -20.54
CA ILE A 129 -6.34 1.18 -21.50
C ILE A 129 -7.51 2.13 -21.75
N LEU A 130 -8.02 2.82 -20.71
CA LEU A 130 -9.09 3.82 -20.89
C LEU A 130 -8.68 4.98 -21.81
N ASN A 131 -7.41 5.38 -21.75
CA ASN A 131 -6.84 6.44 -22.57
C ASN A 131 -6.47 5.97 -23.99
N SER A 132 -6.66 4.70 -24.33
CA SER A 132 -6.12 4.12 -25.56
C SER A 132 -6.99 4.37 -26.81
N PRO A 133 -6.41 4.31 -28.02
CA PRO A 133 -7.14 4.51 -29.28
C PRO A 133 -8.30 3.52 -29.45
N ASN A 134 -8.11 2.25 -29.08
CA ASN A 134 -9.15 1.23 -29.20
C ASN A 134 -10.39 1.50 -28.35
N VAL A 135 -10.23 2.19 -27.22
CA VAL A 135 -11.34 2.64 -26.37
C VAL A 135 -11.90 3.96 -26.88
N LEU A 136 -11.05 4.90 -27.31
CA LEU A 136 -11.45 6.27 -27.69
C LEU A 136 -12.04 6.38 -29.11
N ARG A 137 -11.83 5.41 -30.00
CA ARG A 137 -12.37 5.42 -31.37
C ARG A 137 -13.89 5.30 -31.46
N VAL A 138 -14.54 4.85 -30.38
CA VAL A 138 -16.00 4.75 -30.29
C VAL A 138 -16.58 5.95 -29.55
N GLN A 139 -17.86 6.24 -29.78
CA GLN A 139 -18.57 7.27 -29.03
C GLN A 139 -18.60 6.91 -27.54
N GLN A 140 -17.99 7.76 -26.71
CA GLN A 140 -17.94 7.52 -25.27
C GLN A 140 -19.30 7.78 -24.61
N PRO A 141 -19.70 6.96 -23.61
CA PRO A 141 -20.87 7.28 -22.79
C PRO A 141 -20.69 8.63 -22.10
N SER A 142 -21.80 9.38 -21.98
CA SER A 142 -21.82 10.62 -21.21
C SER A 142 -21.22 10.42 -19.82
N PHE A 143 -20.51 11.42 -19.31
CA PHE A 143 -19.99 11.40 -17.95
C PHE A 143 -21.16 11.48 -16.94
N GLY A 144 -20.94 10.97 -15.72
CA GLY A 144 -21.95 10.98 -14.65
C GLY A 144 -22.83 9.73 -14.63
N LYS A 145 -22.36 8.61 -15.20
CA LYS A 145 -23.01 7.31 -15.00
C LYS A 145 -22.85 6.83 -13.56
N ALA A 146 -23.63 5.84 -13.14
CA ALA A 146 -23.56 5.33 -11.78
C ALA A 146 -22.15 4.85 -11.40
N THR A 147 -21.41 4.25 -12.33
CA THR A 147 -20.01 3.85 -12.14
C THR A 147 -19.09 5.05 -11.93
N ASP A 148 -19.26 6.14 -12.69
CA ASP A 148 -18.50 7.38 -12.50
C ASP A 148 -18.75 7.95 -11.09
N ILE A 149 -20.02 8.05 -10.68
CA ILE A 149 -20.41 8.63 -9.39
C ILE A 149 -19.91 7.76 -8.21
N ILE A 150 -20.17 6.45 -8.26
CA ILE A 150 -19.73 5.51 -7.22
C ILE A 150 -18.21 5.51 -7.13
N GLY A 151 -17.52 5.45 -8.26
CA GLY A 151 -16.06 5.49 -8.29
C GLY A 151 -15.50 6.78 -7.70
N ILE A 152 -16.06 7.95 -8.04
CA ILE A 152 -15.61 9.23 -7.47
C ILE A 152 -15.81 9.28 -5.95
N ILE A 153 -16.96 8.83 -5.46
CA ILE A 153 -17.26 8.80 -4.02
C ILE A 153 -16.28 7.87 -3.30
N ILE A 154 -16.08 6.64 -3.82
CA ILE A 154 -15.14 5.69 -3.23
C ILE A 154 -13.73 6.27 -3.24
N TRP A 155 -13.28 6.85 -4.35
CA TRP A 155 -11.95 7.45 -4.47
C TRP A 155 -11.74 8.56 -3.44
N ALA A 156 -12.69 9.50 -3.32
CA ALA A 156 -12.58 10.62 -2.41
C ALA A 156 -12.52 10.16 -0.94
N LEU A 157 -13.37 9.20 -0.56
CA LEU A 157 -13.36 8.61 0.78
C LEU A 157 -12.07 7.82 1.05
N ALA A 158 -11.62 7.01 0.09
CA ALA A 158 -10.41 6.22 0.22
C ALA A 158 -9.16 7.12 0.32
N PHE A 159 -8.99 8.06 -0.61
CA PHE A 159 -7.87 9.00 -0.59
C PHE A 159 -7.83 9.83 0.70
N GLY A 160 -9.00 10.28 1.18
CA GLY A 160 -9.13 10.96 2.47
C GLY A 160 -8.74 10.07 3.65
N LEU A 161 -9.25 8.83 3.70
CA LEU A 161 -8.94 7.85 4.74
C LEU A 161 -7.45 7.51 4.78
N GLU A 162 -6.81 7.31 3.63
CA GLU A 162 -5.37 7.06 3.50
C GLU A 162 -4.57 8.24 4.07
N THR A 163 -4.87 9.44 3.59
CA THR A 163 -4.16 10.67 3.97
C THR A 163 -4.24 10.94 5.46
N ILE A 164 -5.45 10.81 6.04
CA ILE A 164 -5.68 11.02 7.47
C ILE A 164 -5.02 9.91 8.30
N SER A 165 -5.12 8.64 7.86
CA SER A 165 -4.48 7.51 8.55
C SER A 165 -2.97 7.67 8.62
N ASP A 166 -2.32 8.03 7.52
CA ASP A 166 -0.88 8.25 7.51
C ASP A 166 -0.47 9.43 8.40
N ALA A 167 -1.23 10.53 8.38
CA ALA A 167 -1.02 11.67 9.28
C ALA A 167 -1.19 11.31 10.76
N GLN A 168 -2.21 10.51 11.10
CA GLN A 168 -2.45 9.99 12.46
C GLN A 168 -1.27 9.12 12.92
N LYS A 169 -0.84 8.16 12.08
CA LYS A 169 0.29 7.26 12.38
C LYS A 169 1.59 8.04 12.55
N TYR A 170 1.82 9.04 11.71
CA TYR A 170 2.99 9.92 11.80
C TYR A 170 3.01 10.73 13.10
N ARG A 171 1.91 11.43 13.42
CA ARG A 171 1.79 12.22 14.65
C ARG A 171 1.92 11.36 15.89
N PHE A 172 1.31 10.16 15.89
CA PHE A 172 1.46 9.20 16.97
C PHE A 172 2.93 8.85 17.22
N LYS A 173 3.68 8.51 16.16
CA LYS A 173 5.12 8.19 16.26
C LYS A 173 5.99 9.35 16.73
N GLN A 174 5.55 10.59 16.58
CA GLN A 174 6.29 11.77 17.03
C GLN A 174 6.00 12.18 18.47
N GLY A 175 4.88 11.74 19.04
CA GLY A 175 4.47 12.03 20.41
C GLY A 175 4.38 10.74 21.24
N PRO A 176 3.16 10.27 21.60
CA PRO A 176 2.97 9.13 22.50
C PRO A 176 3.66 7.84 22.04
N GLY A 177 3.79 7.64 20.73
CA GLY A 177 4.45 6.48 20.14
C GLY A 177 5.96 6.41 20.33
N LYS A 178 6.59 7.42 20.96
CA LYS A 178 8.00 7.37 21.38
C LYS A 178 8.21 6.46 22.59
N GLU A 179 7.17 6.25 23.40
CA GLU A 179 7.27 5.36 24.56
C GLU A 179 7.42 3.90 24.11
N PRO A 180 8.38 3.15 24.66
CA PRO A 180 8.52 1.74 24.38
C PRO A 180 7.20 0.99 24.63
N GLY A 181 6.73 0.24 23.64
CA GLY A 181 5.53 -0.59 23.77
C GLY A 181 4.23 0.12 23.40
N ALA A 182 4.25 1.43 23.16
CA ALA A 182 3.07 2.17 22.74
C ALA A 182 2.40 1.53 21.50
N VAL A 183 1.07 1.47 21.54
CA VAL A 183 0.21 0.90 20.49
C VAL A 183 -0.54 2.04 19.82
N CYS A 184 -0.50 2.10 18.49
CA CYS A 184 -1.21 3.13 17.75
C CYS A 184 -2.69 2.72 17.65
N ASP A 185 -3.51 3.23 18.55
CA ASP A 185 -4.96 3.03 18.61
C ASP A 185 -5.71 4.36 18.44
N VAL A 186 -5.16 5.29 17.64
CA VAL A 186 -5.72 6.64 17.47
C VAL A 186 -6.51 6.74 16.17
N GLY A 187 -7.68 7.38 16.21
CA GLY A 187 -8.46 7.69 15.02
C GLY A 187 -8.89 6.44 14.25
N PHE A 188 -8.52 6.36 12.97
CA PHE A 188 -8.87 5.21 12.13
C PHE A 188 -8.21 3.90 12.59
N PHE A 189 -7.11 3.98 13.33
CA PHE A 189 -6.48 2.81 13.92
C PHE A 189 -7.32 2.14 15.03
N LYS A 190 -8.39 2.79 15.53
CA LYS A 190 -9.38 2.13 16.40
C LYS A 190 -10.29 1.17 15.64
N PHE A 191 -10.48 1.40 14.34
CA PHE A 191 -11.43 0.65 13.52
C PHE A 191 -10.76 -0.40 12.64
N SER A 192 -9.50 -0.18 12.27
CA SER A 192 -8.70 -1.13 11.51
C SER A 192 -7.24 -1.02 11.92
N ARG A 193 -6.50 -2.13 11.90
CA ARG A 193 -5.07 -2.16 12.16
C ARG A 193 -4.27 -1.58 11.00
N HIS A 194 -4.81 -1.67 9.78
CA HIS A 194 -4.22 -1.17 8.54
C HIS A 194 -5.23 -0.35 7.71
N PRO A 195 -5.75 0.76 8.25
CA PRO A 195 -6.76 1.58 7.56
C PRO A 195 -6.19 2.17 6.26
N ASN A 196 -4.91 2.52 6.25
CA ASN A 196 -4.19 3.00 5.07
C ASN A 196 -4.13 1.95 3.94
N TYR A 197 -3.98 0.66 4.26
CA TYR A 197 -3.99 -0.40 3.23
C TYR A 197 -5.36 -0.64 2.64
N PHE A 198 -6.40 -0.60 3.48
CA PHE A 198 -7.77 -0.66 2.98
C PHE A 198 -8.07 0.50 2.03
N ALA A 199 -7.68 1.72 2.40
CA ALA A 199 -7.83 2.88 1.53
C ALA A 199 -7.06 2.72 0.21
N GLU A 200 -5.82 2.25 0.24
CA GLU A 200 -5.02 2.06 -0.97
C GLU A 200 -5.70 1.07 -1.95
N ILE A 201 -6.25 -0.04 -1.43
CA ILE A 201 -7.04 -1.00 -2.22
C ILE A 201 -8.29 -0.32 -2.81
N MET A 202 -9.06 0.39 -1.99
CA MET A 202 -10.30 1.04 -2.43
C MET A 202 -10.03 2.15 -3.46
N THR A 203 -8.89 2.85 -3.37
CA THR A 203 -8.43 3.80 -4.39
C THR A 203 -8.27 3.11 -5.74
N GLN A 204 -7.60 1.97 -5.82
CA GLN A 204 -7.44 1.26 -7.11
C GLN A 204 -8.74 0.66 -7.62
N VAL A 205 -9.58 0.11 -6.73
CA VAL A 205 -10.93 -0.39 -7.09
C VAL A 205 -11.76 0.74 -7.68
N SER A 206 -11.70 1.94 -7.11
CA SER A 206 -12.47 3.09 -7.61
C SER A 206 -12.03 3.54 -9.01
N ILE A 207 -10.72 3.59 -9.28
CA ILE A 207 -10.19 3.92 -10.61
C ILE A 207 -10.65 2.89 -11.64
N TYR A 208 -10.61 1.61 -11.28
CA TYR A 208 -11.11 0.53 -12.13
C TYR A 208 -12.61 0.67 -12.44
N ILE A 209 -13.45 0.93 -11.42
CA ILE A 209 -14.91 1.11 -11.60
C ILE A 209 -15.21 2.23 -12.60
N ILE A 210 -14.49 3.35 -12.52
CA ILE A 210 -14.68 4.46 -13.47
C ILE A 210 -14.17 4.04 -14.85
N ALA A 211 -12.99 3.43 -14.94
CA ALA A 211 -12.36 3.03 -16.20
C ALA A 211 -13.19 2.02 -17.00
N VAL A 212 -13.91 1.10 -16.36
CA VAL A 212 -14.71 0.08 -17.05
C VAL A 212 -16.06 0.63 -17.57
N THR A 213 -16.38 1.90 -17.35
CA THR A 213 -17.65 2.52 -17.76
C THR A 213 -17.96 2.35 -19.26
N PRO A 214 -17.03 2.57 -20.21
CA PRO A 214 -17.31 2.35 -21.63
C PRO A 214 -17.72 0.91 -21.96
N ALA A 215 -17.14 -0.08 -21.27
CA ALA A 215 -17.47 -1.49 -21.48
C ALA A 215 -18.80 -1.88 -20.79
N SER A 216 -19.09 -1.34 -19.61
CA SER A 216 -20.30 -1.68 -18.84
C SER A 216 -21.58 -1.00 -19.36
N TYR A 217 -21.47 0.12 -20.05
CA TYR A 217 -22.61 0.86 -20.63
C TYR A 217 -22.77 0.65 -22.14
N GLY A 218 -22.25 -0.45 -22.68
CA GLY A 218 -22.52 -0.90 -24.06
C GLY A 218 -21.92 -0.02 -25.16
N ALA A 219 -21.01 0.90 -24.86
CA ALA A 219 -20.31 1.67 -25.90
C ALA A 219 -19.31 0.82 -26.69
N LEU A 220 -18.86 -0.30 -26.12
CA LEU A 220 -17.99 -1.27 -26.78
C LEU A 220 -18.76 -2.55 -27.07
N PRO A 221 -18.65 -3.13 -28.29
CA PRO A 221 -19.28 -4.40 -28.61
C PRO A 221 -18.81 -5.52 -27.68
N SER A 222 -19.76 -6.30 -27.15
CA SER A 222 -19.46 -7.51 -26.39
C SER A 222 -18.63 -8.47 -27.24
N GLY A 223 -17.48 -8.89 -26.71
CA GLY A 223 -16.51 -9.73 -27.44
C GLY A 223 -15.42 -8.96 -28.20
N SER A 224 -15.47 -7.63 -28.25
CA SER A 224 -14.35 -6.83 -28.76
C SER A 224 -13.13 -6.89 -27.83
N GLY A 225 -11.93 -6.73 -28.40
CA GLY A 225 -10.70 -6.68 -27.61
C GLY A 225 -10.69 -5.54 -26.57
N ALA A 226 -11.28 -4.38 -26.90
CA ALA A 226 -11.37 -3.25 -25.99
C ALA A 226 -12.30 -3.51 -24.80
N TYR A 227 -13.41 -4.19 -25.03
CA TYR A 227 -14.30 -4.68 -23.97
C TYR A 227 -13.52 -5.62 -23.03
N ALA A 228 -12.84 -6.62 -23.57
CA ALA A 228 -12.06 -7.58 -22.80
C ALA A 228 -10.91 -6.91 -22.02
N ALA A 229 -10.18 -6.00 -22.66
CA ALA A 229 -9.04 -5.30 -22.07
C ALA A 229 -9.45 -4.42 -20.87
N LEU A 230 -10.56 -3.68 -20.97
CA LEU A 230 -11.05 -2.86 -19.85
C LEU A 230 -11.45 -3.73 -18.65
N TYR A 231 -12.13 -4.86 -18.86
CA TYR A 231 -12.43 -5.78 -17.75
C TYR A 231 -11.17 -6.43 -17.18
N ALA A 232 -10.26 -6.89 -18.05
CA ALA A 232 -9.00 -7.52 -17.66
C ALA A 232 -8.06 -6.58 -16.88
N SER A 233 -8.23 -5.26 -17.03
CA SER A 233 -7.49 -4.26 -16.23
C SER A 233 -7.73 -4.38 -14.72
N CYS A 234 -8.73 -5.16 -14.28
CA CYS A 234 -8.93 -5.52 -12.86
C CYS A 234 -7.68 -6.19 -12.24
N VAL A 235 -6.84 -6.82 -13.07
CA VAL A 235 -5.56 -7.39 -12.65
C VAL A 235 -4.68 -6.38 -11.92
N GLY A 236 -4.82 -5.08 -12.22
CA GLY A 236 -4.12 -3.99 -11.52
C GLY A 236 -4.43 -3.97 -10.02
N PHE A 237 -5.70 -3.78 -9.65
CA PHE A 237 -6.08 -3.73 -8.24
C PHE A 237 -5.96 -5.10 -7.56
N ILE A 238 -6.17 -6.20 -8.29
CA ILE A 238 -5.98 -7.56 -7.76
C ILE A 238 -4.52 -7.80 -7.40
N LEU A 239 -3.58 -7.40 -8.27
CA LEU A 239 -2.15 -7.48 -8.00
C LEU A 239 -1.81 -6.64 -6.77
N LEU A 240 -2.18 -5.36 -6.73
CA LEU A 240 -1.90 -4.50 -5.57
C LEU A 240 -2.43 -5.12 -4.27
N THR A 241 -3.69 -5.57 -4.27
CA THR A 241 -4.32 -6.21 -3.12
C THR A 241 -3.54 -7.44 -2.70
N SER A 242 -3.14 -8.28 -3.65
CA SER A 242 -2.37 -9.49 -3.38
C SER A 242 -0.98 -9.19 -2.80
N LEU A 243 -0.33 -8.13 -3.25
CA LEU A 243 0.96 -7.70 -2.70
C LEU A 243 0.83 -7.23 -1.25
N LEU A 244 -0.18 -6.41 -0.95
CA LEU A 244 -0.44 -5.92 0.40
C LEU A 244 -0.84 -7.05 1.35
N LEU A 245 -1.64 -8.00 0.88
CA LEU A 245 -2.10 -9.11 1.71
C LEU A 245 -1.03 -10.20 1.86
N PHE A 246 -0.31 -10.56 0.81
CA PHE A 246 0.47 -11.82 0.83
C PHE A 246 1.98 -11.66 0.71
N LEU A 247 2.50 -10.48 0.30
CA LEU A 247 3.94 -10.32 0.08
C LEU A 247 4.61 -9.27 0.97
N SER A 248 4.18 -8.00 0.88
CA SER A 248 4.94 -6.85 1.43
C SER A 248 4.20 -6.04 2.51
N GLY A 249 2.88 -6.13 2.59
CA GLY A 249 2.06 -5.37 3.54
C GLY A 249 1.86 -6.08 4.88
N LEU A 250 0.69 -6.68 5.06
CA LEU A 250 0.28 -7.39 6.27
C LEU A 250 1.27 -8.46 6.75
N PRO A 251 1.85 -9.32 5.88
CA PRO A 251 2.75 -10.39 6.33
C PRO A 251 3.99 -9.87 7.04
N LEU A 252 4.48 -8.68 6.66
CA LEU A 252 5.68 -8.08 7.24
C LEU A 252 5.38 -7.30 8.52
N GLN A 253 4.14 -6.87 8.76
CA GLN A 253 3.79 -6.03 9.91
C GLN A 253 3.09 -6.77 11.04
N GLU A 254 2.29 -7.77 10.71
CA GLU A 254 1.41 -8.46 11.66
C GLU A 254 2.19 -9.39 12.59
N ARG A 255 2.39 -10.64 12.15
CA ARG A 255 3.09 -11.65 12.96
C ARG A 255 4.51 -11.23 13.35
N PRO A 256 5.37 -10.70 12.45
CA PRO A 256 6.72 -10.27 12.83
C PRO A 256 6.71 -9.10 13.82
N GLY A 257 5.76 -8.16 13.68
CA GLY A 257 5.60 -7.04 14.60
C GLY A 257 5.19 -7.50 16.00
N ALA A 258 4.23 -8.41 16.09
CA ALA A 258 3.80 -9.06 17.33
C ALA A 258 4.93 -9.85 17.99
N LYS A 259 5.62 -10.70 17.22
CA LYS A 259 6.78 -11.47 17.68
C LYS A 259 7.84 -10.59 18.31
N LYS A 260 8.22 -9.51 17.62
CA LYS A 260 9.24 -8.57 18.11
C LYS A 260 8.84 -7.88 19.42
N ARG A 261 7.56 -7.57 19.61
CA ARG A 261 7.05 -6.97 20.86
C ARG A 261 7.04 -7.97 22.00
N TYR A 262 6.56 -9.19 21.74
CA TYR A 262 6.51 -10.27 22.73
C TYR A 262 7.91 -10.66 23.22
N GLU A 263 8.84 -10.95 22.31
CA GLU A 263 10.20 -11.38 22.66
C GLU A 263 10.95 -10.30 23.46
N LYS A 264 10.70 -9.02 23.16
CA LYS A 264 11.30 -7.90 23.89
C LYS A 264 10.60 -7.59 25.23
N GLY A 265 9.42 -8.13 25.49
CA GLY A 265 8.67 -7.87 26.73
C GLY A 265 8.04 -6.49 26.81
N ILE A 266 7.92 -5.77 25.68
CA ILE A 266 7.55 -4.34 25.70
C ILE A 266 6.09 -4.17 25.26
N GLY A 267 5.21 -3.91 26.23
CA GLY A 267 3.79 -3.56 25.99
C GLY A 267 2.97 -4.69 25.34
N TRP A 268 3.34 -5.95 25.59
CA TRP A 268 2.64 -7.10 24.99
C TRP A 268 1.16 -7.18 25.39
N PRO A 269 0.75 -7.06 26.67
CA PRO A 269 -0.67 -7.20 27.04
C PRO A 269 -1.59 -6.20 26.33
N GLN A 270 -1.14 -4.96 26.18
CA GLN A 270 -1.88 -3.92 25.46
C GLN A 270 -1.94 -4.21 23.96
N TYR A 271 -0.84 -4.69 23.38
CA TYR A 271 -0.78 -5.02 21.96
C TYR A 271 -1.62 -6.24 21.61
N GLU A 272 -1.58 -7.29 22.43
CA GLU A 272 -2.42 -8.49 22.27
C GLU A 272 -3.90 -8.13 22.29
N LYS A 273 -4.32 -7.31 23.26
CA LYS A 273 -5.70 -6.78 23.30
C LYS A 273 -6.05 -6.02 22.02
N TYR A 274 -5.15 -5.18 21.53
CA TYR A 274 -5.37 -4.44 20.29
C TYR A 274 -5.51 -5.34 19.05
N LEU A 275 -4.69 -6.39 18.94
CA LEU A 275 -4.81 -7.40 17.87
C LEU A 275 -6.16 -8.12 17.91
N HIS A 276 -6.66 -8.42 19.11
CA HIS A 276 -7.93 -9.10 19.31
C HIS A 276 -9.16 -8.21 19.03
N ASP A 277 -9.11 -6.96 19.50
CA ASP A 277 -10.27 -6.05 19.51
C ASP A 277 -10.42 -5.25 18.21
N THR A 278 -9.40 -5.22 17.34
CA THR A 278 -9.36 -4.36 16.15
C THR A 278 -9.28 -5.16 14.85
N SER A 279 -10.18 -4.86 13.90
CA SER A 279 -10.19 -5.46 12.56
C SER A 279 -8.83 -5.31 11.88
N ILE A 280 -8.37 -6.34 11.16
CA ILE A 280 -7.06 -6.29 10.49
C ILE A 280 -7.03 -5.29 9.34
N LEU A 281 -8.07 -5.24 8.51
CA LEU A 281 -8.09 -4.49 7.26
C LEU A 281 -9.35 -3.64 7.11
N ILE A 282 -10.53 -4.25 7.09
CA ILE A 282 -11.80 -3.56 6.83
C ILE A 282 -12.19 -2.74 8.08
N PRO A 283 -12.30 -1.40 8.00
CA PRO A 283 -12.68 -0.59 9.16
C PRO A 283 -14.00 -1.02 9.77
N MET A 284 -13.98 -1.38 11.06
CA MET A 284 -15.13 -1.88 11.80
C MET A 284 -15.07 -1.43 13.26
N PRO A 285 -16.20 -1.06 13.89
CA PRO A 285 -16.24 -0.79 15.33
C PRO A 285 -15.76 -1.98 16.15
N GLN A 286 -14.92 -1.72 17.17
CA GLN A 286 -14.33 -2.75 18.04
C GLN A 286 -15.40 -3.62 18.72
N ALA A 287 -16.53 -3.02 19.12
CA ALA A 287 -17.64 -3.75 19.72
C ALA A 287 -18.25 -4.81 18.80
N ILE A 288 -18.23 -4.58 17.48
CA ILE A 288 -18.69 -5.55 16.49
C ILE A 288 -17.59 -6.60 16.28
N TRP A 289 -16.36 -6.16 16.00
CA TRP A 289 -15.24 -7.05 15.71
C TRP A 289 -14.98 -8.05 16.83
N ARG A 290 -14.98 -7.62 18.09
CA ARG A 290 -14.71 -8.48 19.25
C ARG A 290 -15.66 -9.69 19.32
N ASN A 291 -16.92 -9.47 18.95
CA ASN A 291 -17.98 -10.47 19.07
C ASN A 291 -18.14 -11.35 17.81
N LEU A 292 -17.38 -11.09 16.74
CA LEU A 292 -17.47 -11.89 15.53
C LEU A 292 -16.86 -13.29 15.74
N PRO A 293 -17.50 -14.35 15.21
CA PRO A 293 -16.92 -15.68 15.18
C PRO A 293 -15.56 -15.67 14.46
N VAL A 294 -14.62 -16.50 14.94
CA VAL A 294 -13.27 -16.61 14.36
C VAL A 294 -13.31 -16.97 12.87
N ILE A 295 -14.30 -17.78 12.44
CA ILE A 295 -14.47 -18.11 11.02
C ILE A 295 -14.78 -16.87 10.17
N VAL A 296 -15.56 -15.92 10.68
CA VAL A 296 -15.90 -14.67 9.99
C VAL A 296 -14.68 -13.74 9.93
N LYS A 297 -13.94 -13.62 11.05
CA LYS A 297 -12.67 -12.85 11.08
C LYS A 297 -11.68 -13.38 10.06
N ARG A 298 -11.52 -14.71 9.96
CA ARG A 298 -10.57 -15.38 9.06
C ARG A 298 -10.97 -15.38 7.59
N THR A 299 -12.24 -15.19 7.27
CA THR A 299 -12.76 -15.22 5.89
C THR A 299 -13.03 -13.81 5.39
N ILE A 300 -14.12 -13.20 5.85
CA ILE A 300 -14.57 -11.87 5.44
C ILE A 300 -13.63 -10.78 5.97
N GLY A 301 -13.15 -10.96 7.20
CA GLY A 301 -12.24 -10.00 7.84
C GLY A 301 -10.81 -10.04 7.32
N CYS A 302 -10.45 -11.00 6.46
CA CYS A 302 -9.08 -11.22 5.98
C CYS A 302 -8.04 -11.49 7.08
N GLU A 303 -8.44 -11.95 8.27
CA GLU A 303 -7.53 -12.29 9.37
C GLU A 303 -7.02 -13.74 9.23
N TRP A 304 -6.32 -14.05 8.15
CA TRP A 304 -5.83 -15.41 7.92
C TRP A 304 -4.85 -15.89 9.01
N PRO A 305 -4.77 -17.20 9.26
CA PRO A 305 -3.87 -17.77 10.28
C PRO A 305 -2.41 -17.34 10.15
N MET A 306 -1.95 -17.02 8.95
CA MET A 306 -0.58 -16.53 8.69
C MET A 306 -0.25 -15.20 9.39
N TYR A 307 -1.25 -14.37 9.71
CA TYR A 307 -1.04 -13.11 10.42
C TYR A 307 -1.13 -13.26 11.94
N VAL A 308 -1.89 -14.25 12.40
CA VAL A 308 -2.08 -14.49 13.84
C VAL A 308 -0.77 -14.93 14.46
N PHE A 309 -0.38 -14.22 15.51
CA PHE A 309 0.75 -14.59 16.37
C PHE A 309 0.24 -15.42 17.54
N ASP A 310 1.03 -16.42 17.90
CA ASP A 310 0.77 -17.37 18.98
C ASP A 310 2.11 -17.48 19.69
N PRO A 311 2.24 -16.92 20.91
CA PRO A 311 3.50 -16.91 21.63
C PRO A 311 4.14 -18.29 21.75
N ALA A 312 3.34 -19.32 22.07
CA ALA A 312 3.84 -20.66 22.30
C ALA A 312 4.44 -21.30 21.03
N LYS A 313 3.89 -20.97 19.86
CA LYS A 313 4.32 -21.56 18.57
C LYS A 313 5.35 -20.72 17.83
N HIS A 314 5.33 -19.41 17.98
CA HIS A 314 6.03 -18.50 17.08
C HIS A 314 7.17 -17.71 17.74
N ALA A 315 7.16 -17.57 19.07
CA ALA A 315 8.22 -16.87 19.79
C ALA A 315 9.42 -17.79 20.07
N ASP A 316 10.60 -17.19 20.12
CA ASP A 316 11.80 -17.84 20.64
C ASP A 316 11.76 -17.83 22.18
N GLN A 317 11.25 -18.93 22.75
CA GLN A 317 11.08 -19.07 24.20
C GLN A 317 12.41 -19.00 24.97
N SER A 318 13.54 -19.33 24.32
CA SER A 318 14.86 -19.20 24.94
C SER A 318 15.23 -17.75 25.18
N LYS A 319 14.92 -16.85 24.23
CA LYS A 319 15.13 -15.41 24.39
C LYS A 319 14.25 -14.81 25.46
N VAL A 320 12.99 -15.26 25.53
CA VAL A 320 12.04 -14.79 26.54
C VAL A 320 12.51 -15.20 27.93
N HIS A 321 12.88 -16.47 28.11
CA HIS A 321 13.36 -16.97 29.40
C HIS A 321 14.68 -16.31 29.83
N ASN A 322 15.62 -16.11 28.90
CA ASN A 322 16.87 -15.42 29.20
C ASN A 322 16.63 -13.98 29.64
N ARG A 323 15.71 -13.25 28.97
CA ARG A 323 15.33 -11.88 29.37
C ARG A 323 14.72 -11.86 30.77
N GLU A 324 13.75 -12.74 31.04
CA GLU A 324 13.09 -12.82 32.35
C GLU A 324 14.08 -13.18 33.46
N ALA A 325 15.06 -14.04 33.18
CA ALA A 325 16.14 -14.36 34.11
C ALA A 325 17.11 -13.19 34.34
N GLU A 326 17.39 -12.38 33.32
CA GLU A 326 18.19 -11.15 33.46
C GLU A 326 17.44 -10.07 34.27
N GLU A 327 16.15 -9.86 33.99
CA GLU A 327 15.28 -8.93 34.73
C GLU A 327 15.17 -9.34 36.21
N GLY A 328 14.92 -10.62 36.50
CA GLY A 328 14.84 -11.12 37.88
C GLY A 328 16.17 -11.04 38.64
N ARG A 329 17.32 -11.20 37.96
CA ARG A 329 18.64 -10.99 38.57
C ARG A 329 18.89 -9.52 38.90
N HIS A 330 18.45 -8.60 38.03
CA HIS A 330 18.58 -7.16 38.26
C HIS A 330 17.72 -6.67 39.44
N GLU A 331 16.52 -7.21 39.62
CA GLU A 331 15.68 -6.92 40.79
C GLU A 331 16.32 -7.46 42.09
N SER A 332 16.84 -8.70 42.07
CA SER A 332 17.50 -9.29 43.26
C SER A 332 18.75 -8.53 43.72
N ASN A 333 19.55 -8.00 42.78
CA ASN A 333 20.74 -7.21 43.09
C ASN A 333 20.44 -5.74 43.45
N GLY A 334 19.23 -5.27 43.18
CA GLY A 334 18.77 -3.93 43.53
C GLY A 334 18.30 -3.82 44.98
N ASP A 335 17.67 -4.87 45.51
CA ASP A 335 17.20 -4.92 46.90
C ASP A 335 18.36 -5.04 47.91
N ASP A 336 19.45 -5.74 47.56
CA ASP A 336 20.62 -5.91 48.43
C ASP A 336 21.44 -4.62 48.66
N ARG A 337 21.19 -3.54 47.89
CA ARG A 337 21.90 -2.26 48.05
C ARG A 337 21.18 -1.23 48.93
N ASN A 338 19.94 -1.50 49.34
CA ASN A 338 19.14 -0.56 50.13
C ASN A 338 19.05 -0.93 51.63
N SER A 339 19.73 -2.00 52.06
CA SER A 339 19.65 -2.51 53.44
C SER A 339 20.90 -2.22 54.30
N SER A 340 21.81 -1.34 53.89
CA SER A 340 23.06 -1.09 54.62
C SER A 340 23.45 0.39 54.77
N GLU A 341 22.51 1.26 55.14
CA GLU A 341 22.86 2.52 55.83
C GLU A 341 22.30 2.48 57.26
N PRO A 342 23.15 2.34 58.29
CA PRO A 342 22.73 2.60 59.66
C PRO A 342 22.58 4.12 59.83
N LEU A 343 21.36 4.55 60.18
CA LEU A 343 21.07 5.89 60.68
C LEU A 343 21.94 6.15 61.93
N ASN A 344 22.82 7.15 61.84
CA ASN A 344 23.49 7.76 62.99
C ASN A 344 22.54 8.66 63.78
#